data_AF-A0A932KT79-F1
#
_entry.id   AF-A0A932KT79-F1
#
_cell.length_a   1.000
_cell.length_b   1.000
_cell.length_c   1.000
_cell.angle_alpha   90.00
_cell.angle_beta   90.00
_cell.angle_gamma   90.00
#
_symmetry.space_group_name_H-M   'P 1'
#
loop_
_entity.id
_entity.type
_entity.pdbx_description
1 polymer ?
#
loop_
_entity_poly.entity_id
_entity_poly.type
_entity_poly.pdbx_seq_one_letter_code
_entity_poly.pdbx_strand_id
1 'polypeptide(L)'
;MSRIKKRRIIIRPRPRQEPGSGGLAAALRRMILPVMFFAAAGIFGGSLWLWRVGWFEAQYQKTITALFDVTSHAGFSVEEILVEGRNQTDRDNILSVLGVKKGSPILAFDPHQALQRLTSISWVKSGTVERRLPSTLYIKLNERLPIALWQNNRRFYLIDAEGHMLREAALSENLGLPLVVGAGAQSAAADLLAQLNAQPTIFSRTRAAVRVG
;
A
#
# COMPACT_ATOMS: atom_id res chain seq x y z
N MET A 1 -20.22 -108.24 -3.41
CA MET A 1 -21.66 -108.56 -3.49
C MET A 1 -22.46 -107.31 -3.09
N SER A 2 -23.56 -107.05 -3.80
CA SER A 2 -24.67 -106.15 -3.46
C SER A 2 -24.51 -104.62 -3.64
N ARG A 3 -24.97 -104.19 -4.82
CA ARG A 3 -25.39 -102.83 -5.17
C ARG A 3 -26.66 -102.45 -4.40
N ILE A 4 -26.64 -101.33 -3.67
CA ILE A 4 -27.87 -100.68 -3.20
C ILE A 4 -28.29 -99.61 -4.20
N LYS A 5 -29.42 -99.85 -4.86
CA LYS A 5 -30.15 -98.93 -5.74
C LYS A 5 -31.16 -98.20 -4.88
N LYS A 6 -31.18 -96.85 -4.81
CA LYS A 6 -32.32 -96.13 -4.23
C LYS A 6 -32.57 -94.74 -4.84
N ARG A 7 -33.65 -94.74 -5.64
CA ARG A 7 -34.64 -93.73 -6.04
C ARG A 7 -34.39 -92.25 -5.69
N ARG A 8 -34.40 -91.43 -6.75
CA ARG A 8 -34.46 -89.96 -6.75
C ARG A 8 -35.74 -89.45 -6.08
N ILE A 9 -35.62 -88.59 -5.07
CA ILE A 9 -36.69 -87.74 -4.57
C ILE A 9 -36.49 -86.37 -5.23
N ILE A 10 -37.43 -85.95 -6.07
CA ILE A 10 -37.42 -84.62 -6.67
C ILE A 10 -38.02 -83.66 -5.65
N ILE A 11 -37.16 -82.96 -4.93
CA ILE A 11 -37.55 -81.86 -4.04
C ILE A 11 -37.67 -80.61 -4.93
N ARG A 12 -38.89 -80.11 -5.17
CA ARG A 12 -39.08 -78.79 -5.78
C ARG A 12 -38.58 -77.74 -4.78
N PRO A 13 -37.63 -76.87 -5.13
CA PRO A 13 -37.20 -75.82 -4.21
C PRO A 13 -38.36 -74.87 -3.94
N ARG A 14 -38.64 -74.58 -2.66
CA ARG A 14 -39.48 -73.45 -2.26
C ARG A 14 -38.82 -72.17 -2.81
N PRO A 15 -39.58 -71.22 -3.39
CA PRO A 15 -38.99 -69.95 -3.79
C PRO A 15 -38.39 -69.28 -2.55
N ARG A 16 -37.09 -68.97 -2.63
CA ARG A 16 -36.34 -68.24 -1.61
C ARG A 16 -36.85 -66.79 -1.66
N GLN A 17 -37.65 -66.39 -0.68
CA GLN A 17 -37.95 -64.98 -0.45
C GLN A 17 -36.65 -64.32 0.02
N GLU A 18 -36.06 -63.48 -0.82
CA GLU A 18 -34.98 -62.61 -0.37
C GLU A 18 -35.59 -61.49 0.51
N PRO A 19 -35.10 -61.29 1.74
CA PRO A 19 -35.56 -60.18 2.55
C PRO A 19 -35.08 -58.89 1.88
N GLY A 20 -36.01 -58.01 1.53
CA GLY A 20 -35.76 -56.75 0.83
C GLY A 20 -34.79 -55.84 1.60
N SER A 21 -33.51 -55.89 1.23
CA SER A 21 -32.43 -55.06 1.77
C SER A 21 -32.45 -53.60 1.28
N GLY A 22 -33.37 -53.25 0.37
CA GLY A 22 -33.48 -51.91 -0.20
C GLY A 22 -34.06 -50.85 0.72
N GLY A 23 -34.89 -51.23 1.70
CA GLY A 23 -35.62 -50.26 2.55
C GLY A 23 -34.73 -49.56 3.58
N LEU A 24 -33.88 -50.32 4.28
CA LEU A 24 -32.98 -49.77 5.30
C LEU A 24 -31.86 -48.93 4.68
N ALA A 25 -31.26 -49.39 3.59
CA ALA A 25 -30.25 -48.62 2.87
C ALA A 25 -30.82 -47.31 2.29
N ALA A 26 -32.05 -47.33 1.75
CA ALA A 26 -32.73 -46.13 1.27
C ALA A 26 -33.14 -45.18 2.41
N ALA A 27 -33.57 -45.72 3.55
CA ALA A 27 -33.92 -44.94 4.73
C ALA A 27 -32.69 -44.27 5.38
N LEU A 28 -31.59 -45.01 5.54
CA LEU A 28 -30.31 -44.47 6.02
C LEU A 28 -29.77 -43.39 5.07
N ARG A 29 -29.86 -43.61 3.75
CA ARG A 29 -29.42 -42.62 2.75
C ARG A 29 -30.29 -41.35 2.78
N ARG A 30 -31.61 -41.47 2.99
CA ARG A 30 -32.54 -40.33 3.18
C ARG A 30 -32.25 -39.52 4.44
N MET A 31 -31.69 -40.14 5.48
CA MET A 31 -31.39 -39.49 6.75
C MET A 31 -29.98 -38.88 6.78
N ILE A 32 -28.98 -39.54 6.19
CA ILE A 32 -27.57 -39.12 6.24
C ILE A 32 -27.25 -38.03 5.19
N LEU A 33 -27.82 -38.11 3.98
CA LEU A 33 -27.56 -37.12 2.91
C LEU A 33 -27.86 -35.66 3.30
N PRO A 34 -28.99 -35.31 3.95
CA PRO A 34 -29.24 -33.93 4.34
C PRO A 34 -28.27 -33.48 5.44
N VAL A 35 -27.94 -34.34 6.41
CA VAL A 35 -26.97 -34.02 7.47
C VAL A 35 -25.58 -33.74 6.90
N MET A 36 -25.13 -34.56 5.94
CA MET A 36 -23.86 -34.33 5.23
C MET A 36 -23.89 -33.08 4.35
N PHE A 37 -25.03 -32.77 3.72
CA PHE A 37 -25.20 -31.55 2.93
C PHE A 37 -25.15 -30.29 3.82
N PHE A 38 -25.83 -30.29 4.96
CA PHE A 38 -25.77 -29.17 5.92
C PHE A 38 -24.38 -29.03 6.57
N ALA A 39 -23.69 -30.15 6.86
CA ALA A 39 -22.31 -30.12 7.33
C ALA A 39 -21.36 -29.54 6.27
N ALA A 40 -21.48 -29.98 5.01
CA ALA A 40 -20.69 -29.46 3.90
C ALA A 40 -21.01 -27.99 3.61
N ALA A 41 -22.28 -27.60 3.64
CA ALA A 41 -22.72 -26.21 3.47
C ALA A 41 -22.28 -25.31 4.63
N GLY A 42 -22.18 -25.83 5.86
CA GLY A 42 -21.62 -25.12 7.00
C GLY A 42 -20.11 -24.90 6.87
N ILE A 43 -19.38 -25.88 6.35
CA ILE A 43 -17.94 -25.75 6.06
C ILE A 43 -17.72 -24.77 4.91
N PHE A 44 -18.51 -24.85 3.84
CA PHE A 44 -18.40 -23.97 2.67
C PHE A 44 -18.86 -22.53 2.99
N GLY A 45 -19.98 -22.40 3.68
CA GLY A 45 -20.52 -21.12 4.15
C GLY A 45 -19.64 -20.49 5.22
N GLY A 46 -19.09 -21.29 6.14
CA GLY A 46 -18.09 -20.85 7.10
C GLY A 46 -16.80 -20.39 6.42
N SER A 47 -16.28 -21.15 5.45
CA SER A 47 -15.10 -20.78 4.67
C SER A 47 -15.31 -19.49 3.86
N LEU A 48 -16.47 -19.32 3.24
CA LEU A 48 -16.85 -18.09 2.52
C LEU A 48 -17.08 -16.92 3.49
N TRP A 49 -17.66 -17.16 4.66
CA TRP A 49 -17.80 -16.14 5.71
C TRP A 49 -16.40 -15.70 6.16
N LEU A 50 -15.48 -16.62 6.46
CA LEU A 50 -14.10 -16.33 6.83
C LEU A 50 -13.32 -15.55 5.75
N TRP A 51 -13.54 -15.86 4.47
CA TRP A 51 -13.03 -15.04 3.35
C TRP A 51 -13.66 -13.63 3.33
N ARG A 52 -14.97 -13.52 3.60
CA ARG A 52 -15.71 -12.25 3.63
C ARG A 52 -15.31 -11.35 4.81
N VAL A 53 -15.00 -11.92 5.99
CA VAL A 53 -14.58 -11.16 7.19
C VAL A 53 -13.09 -10.80 7.19
N GLY A 54 -12.33 -11.19 6.15
CA GLY A 54 -10.93 -10.79 6.01
C GLY A 54 -10.01 -11.38 7.10
N TRP A 55 -10.35 -12.54 7.66
CA TRP A 55 -9.64 -13.12 8.80
C TRP A 55 -8.17 -13.45 8.49
N PHE A 56 -7.85 -13.75 7.23
CA PHE A 56 -6.47 -13.94 6.76
C PHE A 56 -5.68 -12.62 6.69
N GLU A 57 -6.36 -11.52 6.38
CA GLU A 57 -5.74 -10.19 6.27
C GLU A 57 -5.42 -9.61 7.67
N ALA A 58 -6.27 -9.91 8.65
CA ALA A 58 -6.13 -9.45 10.03
C ALA A 58 -4.99 -10.16 10.81
N GLN A 59 -4.47 -11.28 10.31
CA GLN A 59 -3.42 -12.06 10.98
C GLN A 59 -2.00 -11.73 10.48
N TYR A 60 -1.85 -11.12 9.31
CA TYR A 60 -0.53 -10.80 8.74
C TYR A 60 0.16 -9.62 9.45
N GLN A 61 -0.62 -8.75 10.10
CA GLN A 61 -0.09 -7.55 10.79
C GLN A 61 0.26 -7.76 12.27
N LYS A 62 -0.11 -8.91 12.87
CA LYS A 62 0.04 -9.12 14.33
C LYS A 62 1.21 -10.01 14.75
N THR A 63 1.94 -10.64 13.82
CA THR A 63 3.05 -11.54 14.17
C THR A 63 4.43 -10.88 14.14
N ILE A 64 4.61 -9.76 13.43
CA ILE A 64 5.93 -9.12 13.31
C ILE A 64 6.23 -8.12 14.44
N THR A 65 5.19 -7.54 15.07
CA THR A 65 5.37 -6.54 16.14
C THR A 65 6.04 -7.12 17.40
N ALA A 66 5.76 -8.39 17.74
CA ALA A 66 6.30 -9.03 18.94
C ALA A 66 7.80 -9.36 18.86
N LEU A 67 8.37 -9.54 17.67
CA LEU A 67 9.82 -9.76 17.51
C LEU A 67 10.60 -8.44 17.60
N PHE A 68 10.00 -7.32 17.19
CA PHE A 68 10.68 -6.04 17.17
C PHE A 68 10.77 -5.37 18.54
N ASP A 69 9.82 -5.64 19.44
CA ASP A 69 9.89 -5.18 20.83
C ASP A 69 11.10 -5.76 21.57
N VAL A 70 11.58 -6.96 21.23
CA VAL A 70 12.78 -7.54 21.85
C VAL A 70 14.06 -6.85 21.37
N THR A 71 14.11 -6.41 20.11
CA THR A 71 15.31 -5.79 19.52
C THR A 71 15.55 -4.35 20.01
N SER A 72 14.49 -3.59 20.31
CA SER A 72 14.62 -2.24 20.86
C SER A 72 15.29 -2.25 22.24
N HIS A 73 15.03 -3.26 23.07
CA HIS A 73 15.63 -3.44 24.39
C HIS A 73 17.12 -3.83 24.34
N ALA A 74 17.62 -4.28 23.18
CA ALA A 74 19.03 -4.59 22.95
C ALA A 74 19.83 -3.40 22.37
N GLY A 75 19.24 -2.19 22.34
CA GLY A 75 19.88 -0.97 21.82
C GLY A 75 19.62 -0.67 20.34
N PHE A 76 18.87 -1.53 19.63
CA PHE A 76 18.50 -1.34 18.23
C PHE A 76 17.19 -0.55 18.09
N SER A 77 17.17 0.63 18.69
CA SER A 77 16.01 1.54 18.66
C SER A 77 16.42 2.90 18.09
N VAL A 78 15.49 3.59 17.44
CA VAL A 78 15.73 4.93 16.90
C VAL A 78 15.85 5.91 18.05
N GLU A 79 17.06 6.37 18.34
CA GLU A 79 17.32 7.39 19.37
C GLU A 79 17.50 8.77 18.75
N GLU A 80 18.09 8.80 17.55
CA GLU A 80 18.45 10.02 16.84
C GLU A 80 17.97 9.98 15.39
N ILE A 81 17.46 11.12 14.92
CA ILE A 81 17.06 11.33 13.53
C ILE A 81 17.81 12.56 13.04
N LEU A 82 18.80 12.34 12.19
CA LEU A 82 19.61 13.37 11.57
C LEU A 82 19.03 13.70 10.20
N VAL A 83 18.69 14.96 9.98
CA VAL A 83 18.13 15.44 8.70
C VAL A 83 19.03 16.53 8.13
N GLU A 84 19.58 16.29 6.95
CA GLU A 84 20.38 17.23 6.17
C GLU A 84 19.63 17.71 4.92
N GLY A 85 19.98 18.91 4.44
CA GLY A 85 19.42 19.49 3.21
C GLY A 85 17.99 20.01 3.33
N ARG A 86 17.49 20.14 4.56
CA ARG A 86 16.19 20.76 4.88
C ARG A 86 16.32 22.28 4.94
N ASN A 87 15.46 23.00 4.23
CA ASN A 87 15.35 24.46 4.31
C ASN A 87 13.89 24.87 4.49
N GLN A 88 13.01 24.45 3.59
CA GLN A 88 11.58 24.77 3.58
C GLN A 88 10.71 23.66 4.18
N THR A 89 11.19 22.42 4.21
CA THR A 89 10.40 21.31 4.74
C THR A 89 10.39 21.34 6.27
N ASP A 90 9.23 21.28 6.90
CA ASP A 90 9.13 21.27 8.37
C ASP A 90 9.56 19.94 8.98
N ARG A 91 10.24 20.03 10.14
CA ARG A 91 10.68 18.86 10.91
C ARG A 91 9.49 17.96 11.29
N ASP A 92 8.41 18.55 11.78
CA ASP A 92 7.25 17.79 12.24
C ASP A 92 6.55 17.08 11.08
N ASN A 93 6.52 17.71 9.90
CA ASN A 93 6.00 17.08 8.69
C ASN A 93 6.84 15.85 8.32
N ILE A 94 8.18 15.96 8.33
CA ILE A 94 9.09 14.83 8.10
C ILE A 94 8.81 13.68 9.08
N LEU A 95 8.72 13.97 10.38
CA LEU A 95 8.47 12.96 11.41
C LEU A 95 7.10 12.30 11.23
N SER A 96 6.06 13.08 10.90
CA SER A 96 4.71 12.56 10.67
C SER A 96 4.64 11.63 9.46
N VAL A 97 5.33 11.98 8.37
CA VAL A 97 5.35 11.24 7.11
C VAL A 97 6.16 9.95 7.24
N LEU A 98 7.26 9.98 8.00
CA LEU A 98 8.07 8.80 8.30
C LEU A 98 7.32 7.79 9.18
N GLY A 99 6.44 8.27 10.05
CA GLY A 99 5.71 7.42 11.01
C GLY A 99 6.63 6.81 12.08
N VAL A 100 7.80 7.41 12.31
CA VAL A 100 8.80 6.92 13.28
C VAL A 100 8.81 7.84 14.49
N LYS A 101 8.85 7.22 15.67
CA LYS A 101 9.07 7.90 16.94
C LYS A 101 10.38 7.44 17.57
N LYS A 102 10.93 8.26 18.47
CA LYS A 102 12.04 7.83 19.31
C LYS A 102 11.67 6.55 20.06
N GLY A 103 12.59 5.58 20.11
CA GLY A 103 12.39 4.24 20.67
C GLY A 103 11.79 3.21 19.69
N SER A 104 11.44 3.61 18.47
CA SER A 104 10.95 2.64 17.47
C SER A 104 12.04 1.65 17.08
N PRO A 105 11.72 0.38 16.79
CA PRO A 105 12.71 -0.61 16.35
C PRO A 105 13.35 -0.22 15.01
N ILE A 106 14.67 0.03 14.98
CA ILE A 106 15.35 0.50 13.77
C ILE A 106 15.45 -0.59 12.69
N LEU A 107 15.48 -1.86 13.11
CA LEU A 107 15.58 -3.01 12.20
C LEU A 107 14.27 -3.25 11.44
N ALA A 108 13.14 -2.89 12.04
CA ALA A 108 11.82 -2.94 11.42
C ALA A 108 11.60 -1.80 10.41
N PHE A 109 12.39 -0.74 10.49
CA PHE A 109 12.25 0.42 9.63
C PHE A 109 12.72 0.11 8.21
N ASP A 110 11.87 0.40 7.23
CA ASP A 110 12.15 0.27 5.80
C ASP A 110 12.53 1.65 5.22
N PRO A 111 13.83 1.88 4.89
CA PRO A 111 14.29 3.15 4.33
C PRO A 111 13.70 3.46 2.95
N HIS A 112 13.37 2.46 2.14
CA HIS A 112 12.83 2.68 0.80
C HIS A 112 11.39 3.21 0.87
N GLN A 113 10.56 2.59 1.71
CA GLN A 113 9.20 3.11 1.95
C GLN A 113 9.23 4.49 2.61
N ALA A 114 10.15 4.72 3.53
CA ALA A 114 10.34 6.02 4.14
C ALA A 114 10.69 7.10 3.11
N LEU A 115 11.60 6.81 2.18
CA LEU A 115 11.94 7.73 1.09
C LEU A 115 10.73 8.02 0.20
N GLN A 116 9.94 7.00 -0.17
CA GLN A 116 8.73 7.19 -0.97
C GLN A 116 7.73 8.13 -0.27
N ARG A 117 7.52 7.95 1.03
CA ARG A 117 6.67 8.85 1.83
C ARG A 117 7.26 10.26 1.86
N LEU A 118 8.57 10.42 2.09
CA LEU A 118 9.22 11.74 2.08
C LEU A 118 9.05 12.46 0.74
N THR A 119 9.15 11.74 -0.38
CA THR A 119 8.94 12.32 -1.72
C THR A 119 7.49 12.74 -2.00
N SER A 120 6.52 12.38 -1.15
CA SER A 120 5.15 12.90 -1.25
C SER A 120 5.03 14.33 -0.72
N ILE A 121 6.03 14.83 -0.01
CA ILE A 121 6.08 16.23 0.43
C ILE A 121 6.42 17.09 -0.79
N SER A 122 5.58 18.06 -1.11
CA SER A 122 5.72 18.89 -2.32
C SER A 122 7.07 19.59 -2.45
N TRP A 123 7.76 19.91 -1.36
CA TRP A 123 9.09 20.53 -1.36
C TRP A 123 10.23 19.55 -1.63
N VAL A 124 10.02 18.24 -1.50
CA VAL A 124 11.09 17.24 -1.63
C VAL A 124 11.20 16.82 -3.10
N LYS A 125 12.38 16.99 -3.69
CA LYS A 125 12.69 16.49 -5.04
C LYS A 125 13.15 15.05 -5.00
N SER A 126 14.10 14.78 -4.11
CA SER A 126 14.71 13.47 -3.91
C SER A 126 15.39 13.42 -2.55
N GLY A 127 15.90 12.26 -2.18
CA GLY A 127 16.68 12.12 -0.96
C GLY A 127 17.23 10.72 -0.79
N THR A 128 17.95 10.53 0.31
CA THR A 128 18.48 9.25 0.75
C THR A 128 18.09 9.04 2.20
N VAL A 129 17.64 7.84 2.53
CA VAL A 129 17.34 7.43 3.91
C VAL A 129 18.22 6.24 4.24
N GLU A 130 18.95 6.32 5.35
CA GLU A 130 19.89 5.31 5.80
C GLU A 130 19.65 4.97 7.26
N ARG A 131 19.84 3.69 7.59
CA ARG A 131 19.94 3.22 8.97
C ARG A 131 21.40 3.19 9.36
N ARG A 132 21.79 4.05 10.28
CA ARG A 132 23.10 4.03 10.92
C ARG A 132 22.96 3.35 12.27
N LEU A 133 23.25 2.06 12.26
CA LEU A 133 23.18 1.24 13.47
C LEU A 133 24.19 1.75 14.52
N PRO A 134 23.88 1.57 15.82
CA PRO A 134 22.72 0.86 16.35
C PRO A 134 21.42 1.68 16.40
N SER A 135 21.46 3.03 16.41
CA SER A 135 20.31 3.83 16.85
C SER A 135 19.98 5.09 16.04
N THR A 136 20.65 5.36 14.93
CA THR A 136 20.48 6.62 14.17
C THR A 136 19.80 6.40 12.82
N LEU A 137 18.78 7.21 12.52
CA LEU A 137 18.27 7.38 11.16
C LEU A 137 18.89 8.61 10.53
N TYR A 138 19.60 8.42 9.42
CA TYR A 138 20.19 9.51 8.66
C TYR A 138 19.39 9.77 7.40
N ILE A 139 18.97 11.01 7.21
CA ILE A 139 18.12 11.44 6.11
C ILE A 139 18.80 12.61 5.43
N LYS A 140 19.08 12.47 4.14
CA LYS A 140 19.56 13.56 3.30
C LYS A 140 18.48 13.92 2.30
N LEU A 141 17.99 15.16 2.36
CA LEU A 141 16.95 15.67 1.47
C LEU A 141 17.56 16.59 0.41
N ASN A 142 17.05 16.50 -0.81
CA ASN A 142 17.24 17.50 -1.85
C ASN A 142 15.89 18.18 -2.07
N GLU A 143 15.78 19.44 -1.65
CA GLU A 143 14.57 20.22 -1.83
C GLU A 143 14.47 20.81 -3.25
N ARG A 144 13.23 21.01 -3.68
CA ARG A 144 12.89 21.70 -4.93
C ARG A 144 13.14 23.19 -4.77
N LEU A 145 13.69 23.80 -5.81
CA LEU A 145 13.93 25.23 -5.88
C LEU A 145 12.82 25.91 -6.69
N PRO A 146 12.12 26.90 -6.12
CA PRO A 146 11.12 27.63 -6.87
C PRO A 146 11.78 28.51 -7.93
N ILE A 147 11.23 28.50 -9.15
CA ILE A 147 11.72 29.31 -10.27
C ILE A 147 10.75 30.41 -10.69
N ALA A 148 9.46 30.25 -10.38
CA ALA A 148 8.40 31.16 -10.79
C ALA A 148 7.19 31.07 -9.87
N LEU A 149 6.36 32.11 -9.93
CA LEU A 149 4.99 32.09 -9.43
C LEU A 149 4.06 31.76 -10.59
N TRP A 150 3.24 30.72 -10.45
CA TRP A 150 2.23 30.37 -11.42
C TRP A 150 0.86 30.86 -10.98
N GLN A 151 0.22 31.67 -11.81
CA GLN A 151 -1.18 32.07 -11.63
C GLN A 151 -2.10 31.21 -12.48
N ASN A 152 -3.03 30.55 -11.81
CA ASN A 152 -4.16 29.87 -12.45
C ASN A 152 -5.45 30.14 -11.67
N ASN A 153 -6.52 30.52 -12.37
CA ASN A 153 -7.82 30.79 -11.76
C ASN A 153 -7.77 31.71 -10.52
N ARG A 154 -6.98 32.78 -10.59
CA ARG A 154 -6.74 33.77 -9.51
C ARG A 154 -6.01 33.23 -8.26
N ARG A 155 -5.52 32.00 -8.29
CA ARG A 155 -4.62 31.44 -7.26
C ARG A 155 -3.19 31.46 -7.74
N PHE A 156 -2.26 31.61 -6.80
CA PHE A 156 -0.83 31.69 -7.08
C PHE A 156 -0.12 30.51 -6.41
N TYR A 157 0.73 29.83 -7.16
CA TYR A 157 1.49 28.70 -6.68
C TYR A 157 2.97 28.90 -6.95
N LEU A 158 3.81 28.55 -5.99
CA LEU A 158 5.23 28.38 -6.27
C LEU A 158 5.44 27.11 -7.08
N ILE A 159 6.20 27.23 -8.15
CA ILE A 159 6.53 26.12 -9.03
C ILE A 159 8.04 25.94 -9.18
N ASP A 160 8.46 24.69 -9.35
CA ASP A 160 9.85 24.36 -9.69
C ASP A 160 10.09 24.27 -11.20
N ALA A 161 11.34 23.96 -11.57
CA ALA A 161 11.76 23.81 -12.96
C ALA A 161 11.05 22.68 -13.71
N GLU A 162 10.53 21.69 -12.99
CA GLU A 162 9.75 20.60 -13.57
C GLU A 162 8.23 20.92 -13.64
N GLY A 163 7.82 22.10 -13.16
CA GLY A 163 6.43 22.54 -13.13
C GLY A 163 5.60 21.96 -11.99
N HIS A 164 6.23 21.37 -10.96
CA HIS A 164 5.52 20.88 -9.77
C HIS A 164 5.13 22.04 -8.87
N MET A 165 3.92 21.98 -8.31
CA MET A 165 3.44 22.95 -7.33
C MET A 165 4.02 22.65 -5.94
N LEU A 166 4.71 23.61 -5.35
CA LEU A 166 5.34 23.49 -4.03
C LEU A 166 4.36 23.88 -2.92
N ARG A 167 3.82 25.10 -3.00
CA ARG A 167 2.76 25.61 -2.12
C ARG A 167 1.97 26.73 -2.78
N GLU A 168 0.81 27.03 -2.22
CA GLU A 168 0.09 28.27 -2.52
C GLU A 168 0.87 29.48 -1.95
N ALA A 169 0.93 30.56 -2.72
CA ALA A 169 1.60 31.80 -2.36
C ALA A 169 0.57 32.93 -2.29
N ALA A 170 0.75 33.87 -1.36
CA ALA A 170 -0.05 35.08 -1.35
C ALA A 170 0.50 36.10 -2.36
N LEU A 171 -0.39 36.87 -2.99
CA LEU A 171 0.00 37.93 -3.94
C LEU A 171 0.92 39.00 -3.33
N SER A 172 0.82 39.20 -2.01
CA SER A 172 1.63 40.16 -1.26
C SER A 172 3.08 39.69 -1.01
N GLU A 173 3.39 38.42 -1.26
CA GLU A 173 4.73 37.88 -1.06
C GLU A 173 5.67 38.37 -2.18
N ASN A 174 6.58 39.28 -1.85
CA ASN A 174 7.62 39.69 -2.78
C ASN A 174 8.78 38.69 -2.76
N LEU A 175 8.67 37.66 -3.59
CA LEU A 175 9.66 36.57 -3.66
C LEU A 175 10.76 36.82 -4.71
N GLY A 176 10.69 37.93 -5.47
CA GLY A 176 11.62 38.20 -6.56
C GLY A 176 11.53 37.20 -7.73
N LEU A 177 10.46 36.40 -7.77
CA LEU A 177 10.23 35.38 -8.80
C LEU A 177 9.33 35.93 -9.92
N PRO A 178 9.60 35.59 -11.19
CA PRO A 178 8.76 35.96 -12.31
C PRO A 178 7.37 35.31 -12.21
N LEU A 179 6.34 36.03 -12.65
CA LEU A 179 4.97 35.54 -12.69
C LEU A 179 4.66 34.92 -14.05
N VAL A 180 4.21 33.67 -14.08
CA VAL A 180 3.69 32.99 -15.27
C VAL A 180 2.19 32.75 -15.13
N VAL A 181 1.41 33.08 -16.16
CA VAL A 181 -0.06 33.07 -16.10
C VAL A 181 -0.64 32.17 -17.18
N GLY A 182 -1.67 31.40 -16.82
CA GLY A 182 -2.47 30.61 -17.76
C GLY A 182 -2.31 29.11 -17.59
N ALA A 183 -3.23 28.35 -18.18
CA ALA A 183 -3.22 26.89 -18.11
C ALA A 183 -1.99 26.32 -18.86
N GLY A 184 -1.28 25.41 -18.19
CA GLY A 184 -0.04 24.82 -18.73
C GLY A 184 1.17 25.73 -18.67
N ALA A 185 1.05 26.95 -18.13
CA ALA A 185 2.19 27.86 -17.97
C ALA A 185 3.24 27.31 -17.00
N GLN A 186 2.85 26.48 -16.03
CA GLN A 186 3.77 25.85 -15.08
C GLN A 186 4.79 24.93 -15.76
N SER A 187 4.36 24.17 -16.78
CA SER A 187 5.24 23.26 -17.51
C SER A 187 6.12 23.98 -18.54
N ALA A 188 5.65 25.10 -19.08
CA ALA A 188 6.40 25.93 -20.03
C ALA A 188 7.32 26.97 -19.36
N ALA A 189 7.22 27.13 -18.04
CA ALA A 189 7.94 28.17 -17.31
C ALA A 189 9.46 28.03 -17.45
N ALA A 190 9.99 26.81 -17.31
CA ALA A 190 11.43 26.57 -17.39
C ALA A 190 11.99 26.94 -18.77
N ASP A 191 11.31 26.54 -19.85
CA ASP A 191 11.72 26.87 -21.23
C ASP A 191 11.67 28.37 -21.49
N LEU A 192 10.61 29.04 -21.03
CA LEU A 192 10.49 30.49 -21.12
C LEU A 192 11.63 31.20 -20.38
N LEU A 193 11.93 30.79 -19.15
CA LEU A 193 13.00 31.39 -18.36
C LEU A 193 14.37 31.13 -18.97
N ALA A 194 14.59 29.95 -19.57
CA ALA A 194 15.82 29.67 -20.31
C ALA A 194 16.00 30.63 -21.49
N GLN A 195 14.93 30.89 -22.26
CA GLN A 195 14.96 31.85 -23.36
C GLN A 195 15.16 33.30 -22.88
N LEU A 196 14.50 33.69 -21.79
CA LEU A 196 14.66 35.03 -21.23
C LEU A 196 16.06 35.26 -20.65
N ASN A 197 16.66 34.24 -20.03
CA ASN A 197 18.04 34.32 -19.55
C ASN A 197 19.05 34.52 -20.69
N ALA A 198 18.75 34.02 -21.90
CA ALA A 198 19.55 34.32 -23.09
C ALA A 198 19.44 35.79 -23.54
N GLN A 199 18.43 36.53 -23.05
CA GLN A 199 18.24 37.95 -23.33
C GLN A 199 18.05 38.79 -22.05
N PRO A 200 19.14 39.09 -21.32
CA PRO A 200 19.10 39.76 -20.01
C PRO A 200 18.40 41.14 -20.01
N THR A 201 18.48 41.85 -21.13
CA THR A 201 17.84 43.16 -21.31
C THR A 201 16.31 43.09 -21.28
N ILE A 202 15.73 42.01 -21.80
CA ILE A 202 14.28 41.75 -21.74
C ILE A 202 13.92 41.18 -20.37
N PHE A 203 14.72 40.24 -19.85
CA PHE A 203 14.42 39.59 -18.57
C PHE A 203 14.31 40.61 -17.41
N SER A 204 15.24 41.55 -17.32
CA SER A 204 15.21 42.61 -16.29
C SER A 204 13.96 43.50 -16.33
N ARG A 205 13.24 43.53 -17.46
CA ARG A 205 11.99 44.29 -17.64
C ARG A 205 10.74 43.41 -17.57
N THR A 206 10.90 42.10 -17.49
CA THR A 206 9.80 41.14 -17.52
C THR A 206 9.38 40.79 -16.10
N ARG A 207 8.24 41.33 -15.66
CA ARG A 207 7.64 40.98 -14.37
C ARG A 207 6.68 39.80 -14.47
N ALA A 208 6.00 39.68 -15.61
CA ALA A 208 5.00 38.65 -15.84
C ALA A 208 4.99 38.21 -17.31
N ALA A 209 4.65 36.95 -17.54
CA ALA A 209 4.43 36.35 -18.84
C ALA A 209 3.11 35.57 -18.86
N VAL A 210 2.35 35.70 -19.94
CA VAL A 210 1.07 34.99 -20.12
C VAL A 210 1.27 33.94 -21.21
N ARG A 211 0.95 32.68 -20.90
CA ARG A 211 0.91 31.63 -21.91
C ARG A 211 -0.39 31.78 -22.72
N VAL A 212 -0.23 32.07 -24.00
CA VAL A 212 -1.33 32.08 -24.97
C VAL A 212 -1.29 30.74 -25.70
N GLY A 213 -2.38 29.98 -25.63
CA GLY A 213 -2.51 28.66 -26.24
C GLY A 213 -3.97 28.31 -26.48
#